data_AF-A0A0R3SPC0-F1
#
_entry.id   AF-A0A0R3SPC0-F1
#
_cell.length_a   1.000
_cell.length_b   1.000
_cell.length_c   1.000
_cell.angle_alpha   90.00
_cell.angle_beta   90.00
_cell.angle_gamma   90.00
#
_symmetry.space_group_name_H-M   'P 1'
#
loop_
_entity.id
_entity.type
_entity.pdbx_description
1 polymer ?
#
loop_
_entity_poly.entity_id
_entity_poly.type
_entity_poly.pdbx_seq_one_letter_code
_entity_poly.pdbx_strand_id
1 'polypeptide(L)'
;MRSKSVNEQKQIDRIGGRVRAIKYKERGELYESGGAIFTSNNKYMHMLANEFRLELRQHPPPHGALCLYNGFLAPPSFSTKDGPLRLNRISFAWKYGIDFLRFKIAVSRHVNKFSRIYEKQKNREAFQCPFKMLSSISEKFVMMVESSFEKWLDKHLKLSKQFCNEVAYGFVAQCYCSDLKVHAFAGKFLTSTKFTKCNTGSMQGIEEGTYGTQVVQSMTASSGLCAALYSIVGGNEQIAQNLAAKALCSNPQGFPRPIAMVNLGGRIQVPHKSSSKAASPPFKSGAQNDRNK
;
A
#
# COMPACT_ATOMS: atom_id res chain seq x y z
N MET A 1 -33.74 -32.99 23.15
CA MET A 1 -32.84 -33.33 22.03
C MET A 1 -33.31 -32.63 20.75
N ARG A 2 -32.55 -31.64 20.27
CA ARG A 2 -32.38 -31.34 18.84
C ARG A 2 -31.18 -30.42 18.70
N SER A 3 -30.04 -31.05 18.45
CA SER A 3 -28.79 -30.42 18.02
C SER A 3 -29.04 -29.68 16.72
N LYS A 4 -28.79 -28.36 16.68
CA LYS A 4 -28.58 -27.66 15.42
C LYS A 4 -27.07 -27.68 15.14
N SER A 5 -26.69 -28.68 14.35
CA SER A 5 -25.38 -28.85 13.78
C SER A 5 -25.01 -27.67 12.87
N VAL A 6 -23.95 -26.97 13.25
CA VAL A 6 -22.75 -26.73 12.43
C VAL A 6 -23.00 -26.80 10.92
N ASN A 7 -23.25 -25.65 10.28
CA ASN A 7 -23.13 -25.53 8.82
C ASN A 7 -22.94 -24.08 8.30
N GLU A 8 -22.22 -23.22 9.05
CA GLU A 8 -21.81 -21.89 8.56
C GLU A 8 -20.34 -21.55 8.88
N GLN A 9 -19.46 -22.55 8.87
CA GLN A 9 -18.01 -22.33 8.83
C GLN A 9 -17.48 -22.75 7.47
N LYS A 10 -17.74 -21.91 6.46
CA LYS A 10 -17.00 -21.96 5.20
C LYS A 10 -15.57 -21.51 5.51
N GLN A 11 -14.72 -22.50 5.78
CA GLN A 11 -13.28 -22.43 6.00
C GLN A 11 -12.61 -21.32 5.19
N ILE A 12 -12.11 -20.30 5.88
CA ILE A 12 -10.99 -19.51 5.38
C ILE A 12 -9.74 -20.33 5.74
N ASP A 13 -9.44 -21.38 4.98
CA ASP A 13 -8.28 -22.27 5.18
C ASP A 13 -6.92 -21.57 4.94
N ARG A 14 -6.90 -20.24 4.82
CA ARG A 14 -5.73 -19.46 4.39
C ARG A 14 -5.66 -18.09 5.06
N ILE A 15 -4.47 -17.76 5.56
CA ILE A 15 -4.15 -16.47 6.17
C ILE A 15 -3.86 -15.43 5.09
N GLY A 16 -4.37 -14.20 5.28
CA GLY A 16 -4.05 -13.04 4.42
C GLY A 16 -5.27 -12.28 3.88
N GLY A 17 -6.44 -12.93 3.79
CA GLY A 17 -7.69 -12.26 3.37
C GLY A 17 -7.57 -11.59 2.00
N ARG A 18 -7.58 -10.25 1.97
CA ARG A 18 -7.47 -9.43 0.74
C ARG A 18 -6.04 -9.23 0.24
N VAL A 19 -5.03 -9.74 0.94
CA VAL A 19 -3.64 -9.77 0.49
C VAL A 19 -3.33 -11.22 0.13
N ARG A 20 -3.30 -11.52 -1.18
CA ARG A 20 -3.28 -12.89 -1.68
C ARG A 20 -2.53 -12.98 -3.01
N ALA A 21 -1.62 -13.95 -3.08
CA ALA A 21 -1.01 -14.38 -4.32
C ALA A 21 -1.68 -15.67 -4.83
N ILE A 22 -1.88 -15.75 -6.14
CA ILE A 22 -2.44 -16.89 -6.85
C ILE A 22 -1.40 -17.37 -7.85
N LYS A 23 -1.08 -18.65 -7.80
CA LYS A 23 -0.25 -19.27 -8.84
C LYS A 23 -1.10 -19.50 -10.07
N TYR A 24 -0.68 -18.96 -11.22
CA TYR A 24 -1.36 -19.17 -12.49
C TYR A 24 -0.62 -20.22 -13.32
N LYS A 25 -1.28 -21.36 -13.56
CA LYS A 25 -0.81 -22.52 -14.35
C LYS A 25 0.51 -23.17 -13.84
N GLU A 26 0.86 -24.31 -14.43
CA GLU A 26 2.02 -25.16 -14.11
C GLU A 26 3.38 -24.46 -14.21
N ARG A 27 3.45 -23.27 -14.84
CA ARG A 27 4.68 -22.45 -14.94
C ARG A 27 5.11 -21.81 -13.62
N GLY A 28 4.29 -21.87 -12.56
CA GLY A 28 4.66 -21.38 -11.24
C GLY A 28 4.65 -19.86 -11.08
N GLU A 29 4.09 -19.12 -12.03
CA GLU A 29 3.98 -17.66 -11.98
C GLU A 29 2.98 -17.22 -10.90
N LEU A 30 3.40 -16.27 -10.05
CA LEU A 30 2.59 -15.74 -8.95
C LEU A 30 1.98 -14.39 -9.34
N TYR A 31 0.66 -14.31 -9.25
CA TYR A 31 -0.13 -13.10 -9.48
C TYR A 31 -0.85 -12.68 -8.21
N GLU A 32 -0.74 -11.41 -7.86
CA GLU A 32 -1.51 -10.86 -6.74
C GLU A 32 -2.97 -10.70 -7.16
N SER A 33 -3.90 -11.26 -6.39
CA SER A 33 -5.34 -11.13 -6.62
C SER A 33 -5.99 -10.05 -5.75
N GLY A 34 -5.18 -9.23 -5.06
CA GLY A 34 -5.63 -8.24 -4.10
C GLY A 34 -4.58 -7.17 -3.84
N GLY A 35 -4.28 -6.88 -2.56
CA GLY A 35 -3.29 -5.87 -2.16
C GLY A 35 -1.89 -6.18 -2.69
N ALA A 36 -1.55 -5.63 -3.85
CA ALA A 36 -0.43 -6.09 -4.67
C ALA A 36 0.80 -5.17 -4.65
N ILE A 37 0.60 -3.87 -4.44
CA ILE A 37 1.66 -2.86 -4.38
C ILE A 37 1.45 -1.97 -3.15
N PHE A 38 2.53 -1.61 -2.47
CA PHE A 38 2.54 -0.56 -1.46
C PHE A 38 3.63 0.47 -1.78
N THR A 39 3.59 1.61 -1.11
CA THR A 39 4.48 2.73 -1.39
C THR A 39 5.60 2.88 -0.39
N SER A 40 6.66 3.58 -0.81
CA SER A 40 7.85 3.88 0.01
C SER A 40 7.54 4.53 1.36
N ASN A 41 6.41 5.24 1.46
CA ASN A 41 5.98 5.91 2.68
C ASN A 41 5.03 5.05 3.55
N ASN A 42 4.77 3.79 3.17
CA ASN A 42 4.03 2.86 4.00
C ASN A 42 4.94 2.31 5.12
N LYS A 43 4.93 3.00 6.26
CA LYS A 43 5.80 2.69 7.41
C LYS A 43 5.71 1.22 7.83
N TYR A 44 4.49 0.68 7.96
CA TYR A 44 4.30 -0.66 8.50
C TYR A 44 4.68 -1.76 7.52
N MET A 45 4.39 -1.61 6.23
CA MET A 45 4.81 -2.60 5.24
C MET A 45 6.33 -2.72 5.17
N HIS A 46 7.05 -1.60 5.18
CA HIS A 46 8.52 -1.60 5.22
C HIS A 46 9.07 -2.17 6.54
N MET A 47 8.48 -1.78 7.68
CA MET A 47 8.88 -2.31 8.99
C MET A 47 8.71 -3.83 9.07
N LEU A 48 7.56 -4.36 8.62
CA LEU A 48 7.25 -5.78 8.65
C LEU A 48 8.08 -6.58 7.64
N ALA A 49 8.29 -6.05 6.42
CA ALA A 49 9.17 -6.68 5.45
C ALA A 49 10.60 -6.80 6.00
N ASN A 50 11.11 -5.76 6.65
CA ASN A 50 12.43 -5.80 7.29
C ASN A 50 12.49 -6.78 8.47
N GLU A 51 11.51 -6.74 9.37
CA GLU A 51 11.42 -7.65 10.52
C GLU A 51 11.42 -9.13 10.10
N PHE A 52 10.71 -9.46 9.02
CA PHE A 52 10.63 -10.81 8.48
C PHE A 52 11.69 -11.12 7.41
N ARG A 53 12.63 -10.20 7.17
CA ARG A 53 13.71 -10.33 6.17
C ARG A 53 13.19 -10.68 4.77
N LEU A 54 12.07 -10.08 4.39
CA LEU A 54 11.45 -10.26 3.08
C LEU A 54 12.07 -9.31 2.05
N GLU A 55 12.35 -9.83 0.86
CA GLU A 55 12.91 -9.04 -0.23
C GLU A 55 11.84 -8.13 -0.86
N LEU A 56 12.20 -6.86 -1.03
CA LEU A 56 11.35 -5.86 -1.65
C LEU A 56 11.75 -5.66 -3.12
N ARG A 57 10.79 -5.85 -4.02
CA ARG A 57 10.90 -5.48 -5.43
C ARG A 57 10.40 -4.06 -5.61
N GLN A 58 11.30 -3.15 -6.01
CA GLN A 58 10.90 -1.84 -6.50
C GLN A 58 10.39 -1.96 -7.94
N HIS A 59 9.20 -1.41 -8.19
CA HIS A 59 8.66 -1.35 -9.54
C HIS A 59 9.11 -0.06 -10.23
N PRO A 60 9.59 -0.13 -11.49
CA PRO A 60 9.91 1.07 -12.23
C PRO A 60 8.63 1.91 -12.41
N PRO A 61 8.77 3.26 -12.48
CA PRO A 61 7.66 4.10 -12.87
C PRO A 61 7.11 3.62 -14.22
N PRO A 62 5.79 3.53 -14.41
CA PRO A 62 5.23 3.10 -15.68
C PRO A 62 5.73 4.00 -16.81
N HIS A 63 6.20 3.40 -17.91
CA HIS A 63 6.68 4.11 -19.11
C HIS A 63 5.53 4.68 -19.98
N GLY A 64 4.30 4.63 -19.47
CA GLY A 64 3.07 4.86 -20.25
C GLY A 64 2.79 6.33 -20.56
N ALA A 65 2.12 6.53 -21.70
CA ALA A 65 1.51 7.79 -22.11
C ALA A 65 0.49 8.29 -21.06
N LEU A 66 0.23 9.61 -20.99
CA LEU A 66 -0.91 10.17 -20.27
C LEU A 66 -2.12 10.29 -21.20
N CYS A 67 -3.32 9.82 -20.82
CA CYS A 67 -4.56 10.07 -21.56
C CYS A 67 -5.71 10.45 -20.63
N LEU A 68 -6.33 11.62 -20.82
CA LEU A 68 -7.51 12.04 -20.06
C LEU A 68 -8.76 11.75 -20.90
N TYR A 69 -9.47 10.69 -20.53
CA TYR A 69 -10.69 10.26 -21.21
C TYR A 69 -11.82 11.28 -21.03
N ASN A 70 -12.53 11.58 -22.12
CA ASN A 70 -13.62 12.56 -22.15
C ASN A 70 -14.95 11.96 -22.65
N GLY A 71 -15.19 10.68 -22.36
CA GLY A 71 -16.36 9.97 -22.88
C GLY A 71 -16.10 9.30 -24.23
N PHE A 72 -17.00 8.39 -24.61
CA PHE A 72 -16.78 7.45 -25.71
C PHE A 72 -16.84 8.13 -27.09
N LEU A 73 -17.70 9.14 -27.20
CA LEU A 73 -17.97 9.84 -28.47
C LEU A 73 -17.11 11.09 -28.66
N ALA A 74 -16.25 11.43 -27.69
CA ALA A 74 -15.41 12.62 -27.76
C ALA A 74 -13.93 12.23 -27.80
N PRO A 75 -13.08 13.02 -28.49
CA PRO A 75 -11.65 12.84 -28.38
C PRO A 75 -11.19 13.05 -26.92
N PRO A 76 -10.09 12.41 -26.49
CA PRO A 76 -9.52 12.63 -25.18
C PRO A 76 -9.31 14.13 -24.89
N SER A 77 -9.57 14.54 -23.67
CA SER A 77 -9.33 15.92 -23.21
C SER A 77 -7.84 16.28 -23.22
N PHE A 78 -6.96 15.28 -23.23
CA PHE A 78 -5.53 15.42 -23.34
C PHE A 78 -4.89 14.05 -23.58
N SER A 79 -3.92 13.95 -24.49
CA SER A 79 -3.05 12.78 -24.57
C SER A 79 -1.59 13.15 -24.82
N THR A 80 -0.66 12.44 -24.20
CA THR A 80 0.78 12.62 -24.49
C THR A 80 1.22 11.96 -25.78
N LYS A 81 0.32 11.21 -26.45
CA LYS A 81 0.57 10.63 -27.78
C LYS A 81 0.21 11.60 -28.91
N ASP A 82 -0.46 12.72 -28.61
CA ASP A 82 -0.98 13.65 -29.62
C ASP A 82 0.10 14.52 -30.28
N GLY A 83 1.37 14.35 -29.91
CA GLY A 83 2.47 15.14 -30.46
C GLY A 83 3.79 15.00 -29.70
N PRO A 84 4.80 15.83 -30.03
CA PRO A 84 6.07 15.84 -29.32
C PRO A 84 5.89 16.10 -27.81
N LEU A 85 6.57 15.32 -26.99
CA LEU A 85 6.40 15.35 -25.52
C LEU A 85 6.59 16.74 -24.90
N ARG A 86 7.47 17.58 -25.45
CA ARG A 86 7.66 18.96 -24.96
C ARG A 86 6.42 19.83 -25.19
N LEU A 87 5.81 19.73 -26.37
CA LEU A 87 4.59 20.49 -26.70
C LEU A 87 3.40 20.01 -25.86
N ASN A 88 3.28 18.70 -25.65
CA ASN A 88 2.22 18.15 -24.80
C ASN A 88 2.33 18.63 -23.35
N ARG A 89 3.55 18.81 -22.82
CA ARG A 89 3.74 19.40 -21.48
C ARG A 89 3.32 20.85 -21.41
N ILE A 90 3.66 21.65 -22.43
CA ILE A 90 3.25 23.05 -22.50
C ILE A 90 1.73 23.13 -22.60
N SER A 91 1.11 22.31 -23.45
CA SER A 91 -0.34 22.20 -23.58
C SER A 91 -1.01 21.82 -22.26
N PHE A 92 -0.49 20.83 -21.54
CA PHE A 92 -0.99 20.46 -20.21
C PHE A 92 -0.85 21.60 -19.20
N ALA A 93 0.31 22.24 -19.15
CA ALA A 93 0.57 23.35 -18.25
C ALA A 93 -0.33 24.56 -18.56
N TRP A 94 -0.59 24.82 -19.84
CA TRP A 94 -1.52 25.85 -20.28
C TRP A 94 -2.95 25.54 -19.87
N LYS A 95 -3.42 24.32 -20.12
CA LYS A 95 -4.80 23.90 -19.87
C LYS A 95 -5.11 23.71 -18.38
N TYR A 96 -4.16 23.19 -17.60
CA TYR A 96 -4.41 22.75 -16.23
C TYR A 96 -3.43 23.31 -15.19
N GLY A 97 -2.37 24.02 -15.58
CA GLY A 97 -1.18 24.21 -14.73
C GLY A 97 -1.44 24.86 -13.37
N ILE A 98 -2.23 25.93 -13.31
CA ILE A 98 -2.53 26.64 -12.05
C ILE A 98 -3.36 25.76 -11.12
N ASP A 99 -4.45 25.18 -11.62
CA ASP A 99 -5.31 24.29 -10.85
C ASP A 99 -4.57 23.04 -10.39
N PHE A 100 -3.75 22.48 -11.28
CA PHE A 100 -2.89 21.35 -10.99
C PHE A 100 -1.91 21.66 -9.86
N LEU A 101 -1.27 22.83 -9.87
CA LEU A 101 -0.36 23.24 -8.80
C LEU A 101 -1.10 23.42 -7.47
N ARG A 102 -2.25 24.11 -7.47
CA ARG A 102 -3.10 24.28 -6.27
C ARG A 102 -3.52 22.93 -5.70
N PHE A 103 -3.95 22.04 -6.58
CA PHE A 103 -4.36 20.69 -6.24
C PHE A 103 -3.20 19.89 -5.62
N LYS A 104 -2.03 19.89 -6.26
CA LYS A 104 -0.82 19.21 -5.75
C LYS A 104 -0.42 19.71 -4.35
N ILE A 105 -0.38 21.02 -4.15
CA ILE A 105 -0.05 21.61 -2.84
C ILE A 105 -1.10 21.17 -1.81
N ALA A 106 -2.38 21.22 -2.16
CA ALA A 106 -3.46 20.82 -1.26
C ALA A 106 -3.38 19.34 -0.86
N VAL A 107 -3.10 18.45 -1.81
CA VAL A 107 -2.94 16.99 -1.58
C VAL A 107 -1.71 16.70 -0.73
N SER A 108 -0.56 17.31 -1.04
CA SER A 108 0.67 17.16 -0.24
C SER A 108 0.46 17.57 1.22
N ARG A 109 -0.13 18.75 1.46
CA ARG A 109 -0.48 19.21 2.81
C ARG A 109 -1.42 18.26 3.54
N HIS A 110 -2.31 17.59 2.81
CA HIS A 110 -3.26 16.63 3.37
C HIS A 110 -2.58 15.36 3.84
N VAL A 111 -1.76 14.75 2.98
CA VAL A 111 -0.99 13.55 3.32
C VAL A 111 -0.01 13.81 4.46
N ASN A 112 0.70 14.95 4.42
CA ASN A 112 1.59 15.35 5.50
C ASN A 112 0.86 15.58 6.83
N LYS A 113 -0.40 16.01 6.81
CA LYS A 113 -1.18 16.13 8.03
C LYS A 113 -1.67 14.78 8.53
N PHE A 114 -2.05 13.89 7.61
CA PHE A 114 -2.51 12.55 7.96
C PHE A 114 -1.41 11.67 8.53
N SER A 115 -0.14 11.87 8.14
CA SER A 115 0.99 11.11 8.69
C SER A 115 1.14 11.22 10.21
N ARG A 116 0.55 12.24 10.84
CA ARG A 116 0.45 12.37 12.31
C ARG A 116 -0.29 11.21 12.97
N ILE A 117 -1.06 10.41 12.22
CA ILE A 117 -1.62 9.14 12.73
C ILE A 117 -0.53 8.23 13.31
N TYR A 118 0.68 8.26 12.76
CA TYR A 118 1.80 7.46 13.27
C TYR A 118 2.31 7.94 14.63
N GLU A 119 2.16 9.23 14.95
CA GLU A 119 2.47 9.78 16.28
C GLU A 119 1.42 9.32 17.29
N LYS A 120 0.14 9.40 16.91
CA LYS A 120 -0.98 8.88 17.70
C LYS A 120 -0.79 7.41 18.05
N GLN A 121 -0.40 6.60 17.07
CA GLN A 121 -0.07 5.18 17.26
C GLN A 121 1.15 4.97 18.16
N LYS A 122 2.22 5.78 18.02
CA LYS A 122 3.41 5.71 18.88
C LYS A 122 3.05 5.97 20.35
N ASN A 123 2.13 6.90 20.59
CA ASN A 123 1.63 7.25 21.92
C ASN A 123 0.62 6.24 22.49
N ARG A 124 0.33 5.15 21.76
CA ARG A 124 -0.69 4.16 22.11
C ARG A 124 -2.09 4.76 22.30
N GLU A 125 -2.38 5.85 21.58
CA GLU A 125 -3.71 6.44 21.58
C GLU A 125 -4.69 5.50 20.85
N ALA A 126 -5.82 5.21 21.50
CA ALA A 126 -6.92 4.43 20.94
C ALA A 126 -8.16 5.32 20.83
N PHE A 127 -8.94 5.13 19.77
CA PHE A 127 -10.13 5.93 19.49
C PHE A 127 -11.36 5.03 19.44
N GLN A 128 -12.46 5.50 20.04
CA GLN A 128 -13.73 4.78 20.08
C GLN A 128 -14.37 4.63 18.68
N CYS A 129 -14.14 5.60 17.79
CA CYS A 129 -14.66 5.57 16.44
C CYS A 129 -13.75 6.35 15.46
N PRO A 130 -13.89 6.14 14.14
CA PRO A 130 -13.10 6.83 13.13
C PRO A 130 -13.23 8.36 13.18
N PHE A 131 -14.40 8.88 13.55
CA PHE A 131 -14.62 10.33 13.68
C PHE A 131 -13.69 10.94 14.73
N LYS A 132 -13.59 10.33 15.92
CA LYS A 132 -12.69 10.78 17.00
C LYS A 132 -11.21 10.66 16.61
N MET A 133 -10.85 9.63 15.83
CA MET A 133 -9.51 9.49 15.27
C MET A 133 -9.20 10.61 14.26
N LEU A 134 -10.10 10.89 13.33
CA LEU A 134 -9.90 11.92 12.32
C LEU A 134 -9.86 13.32 12.95
N SER A 135 -10.73 13.59 13.93
CA SER A 135 -10.75 14.86 14.65
C SER A 135 -9.46 15.10 15.45
N SER A 136 -8.85 14.04 16.01
CA SER A 136 -7.58 14.16 16.75
C SER A 136 -6.38 14.50 15.85
N ILE A 137 -6.50 14.25 14.55
CA ILE A 137 -5.47 14.61 13.55
C ILE A 137 -5.78 15.97 12.93
N SER A 138 -7.02 16.22 12.53
CA SER A 138 -7.47 17.46 11.92
C SER A 138 -9.00 17.53 11.84
N GLU A 139 -9.61 18.59 12.37
CA GLU A 139 -11.05 18.87 12.19
C GLU A 139 -11.47 18.91 10.71
N LYS A 140 -10.62 19.45 9.82
CA LYS A 140 -10.89 19.42 8.37
C LYS A 140 -11.13 18.01 7.81
N PHE A 141 -10.59 16.96 8.43
CA PHE A 141 -10.78 15.58 7.96
C PHE A 141 -12.21 15.12 8.19
N VAL A 142 -12.80 15.52 9.31
CA VAL A 142 -14.22 15.30 9.59
C VAL A 142 -15.08 15.99 8.53
N MET A 143 -14.85 17.29 8.27
CA MET A 143 -15.58 18.04 7.24
C MET A 143 -15.48 17.40 5.85
N MET A 144 -14.34 16.80 5.53
CA MET A 144 -14.10 16.11 4.25
C MET A 144 -14.83 14.76 4.15
N VAL A 145 -15.18 14.13 5.26
CA VAL A 145 -16.04 12.94 5.25
C VAL A 145 -17.50 13.35 5.07
N GLU A 146 -17.91 14.52 5.54
CA GLU A 146 -19.29 15.02 5.41
C GLU A 146 -19.56 15.71 4.06
N SER A 147 -18.54 15.93 3.23
CA SER A 147 -18.67 16.60 1.93
C SER A 147 -18.27 15.69 0.77
N SER A 148 -18.93 15.87 -0.37
CA SER A 148 -18.49 15.24 -1.62
C SER A 148 -17.18 15.88 -2.10
N PHE A 149 -16.39 15.10 -2.84
CA PHE A 149 -15.13 15.57 -3.40
C PHE A 149 -15.36 16.73 -4.37
N GLU A 150 -16.39 16.67 -5.21
CA GLU A 150 -16.82 17.77 -6.07
C GLU A 150 -17.01 19.08 -5.28
N LYS A 151 -17.85 19.07 -4.23
CA LYS A 151 -18.11 20.25 -3.40
C LYS A 151 -16.83 20.76 -2.75
N TRP A 152 -15.91 19.86 -2.41
CA TRP A 152 -14.64 20.22 -1.80
C TRP A 152 -13.68 20.89 -2.80
N LEU A 153 -13.57 20.35 -4.02
CA LEU A 153 -12.75 20.93 -5.08
C LEU A 153 -13.22 22.34 -5.44
N ASP A 154 -14.54 22.52 -5.54
CA ASP A 154 -15.17 23.81 -5.84
C ASP A 154 -15.02 24.80 -4.67
N LYS A 155 -15.55 24.48 -3.48
CA LYS A 155 -15.65 25.45 -2.38
C LYS A 155 -14.33 25.71 -1.65
N HIS A 156 -13.48 24.69 -1.51
CA HIS A 156 -12.27 24.80 -0.69
C HIS A 156 -10.99 24.95 -1.50
N LEU A 157 -10.91 24.38 -2.70
CA LEU A 157 -9.73 24.51 -3.56
C LEU A 157 -9.94 25.53 -4.69
N LYS A 158 -11.19 25.90 -5.00
CA LYS A 158 -11.55 26.85 -6.06
C LYS A 158 -10.90 26.47 -7.40
N LEU A 159 -10.96 25.19 -7.75
CA LEU A 159 -10.46 24.69 -9.03
C LEU A 159 -11.51 24.88 -10.11
N SER A 160 -11.08 25.02 -11.37
CA SER A 160 -12.00 25.11 -12.48
C SER A 160 -12.82 23.81 -12.64
N LYS A 161 -14.06 23.95 -13.13
CA LYS A 161 -14.89 22.80 -13.51
C LYS A 161 -14.20 21.93 -14.55
N GLN A 162 -13.43 22.54 -15.46
CA GLN A 162 -12.63 21.83 -16.45
C GLN A 162 -11.62 20.90 -15.79
N PHE A 163 -10.80 21.40 -14.86
CA PHE A 163 -9.86 20.56 -14.11
C PHE A 163 -10.58 19.46 -13.33
N CYS A 164 -11.70 19.78 -12.67
CA CYS A 164 -12.48 18.81 -11.92
C CYS A 164 -12.98 17.66 -12.82
N ASN A 165 -13.55 17.98 -13.98
CA ASN A 165 -14.19 17.00 -14.86
C ASN A 165 -13.21 16.21 -15.71
N GLU A 166 -12.09 16.79 -16.12
CA GLU A 166 -11.12 16.12 -17.00
C GLU A 166 -9.99 15.44 -16.22
N VAL A 167 -9.55 16.02 -15.10
CA VAL A 167 -8.40 15.52 -14.33
C VAL A 167 -8.85 14.82 -13.06
N ALA A 168 -9.58 15.51 -12.18
CA ALA A 168 -9.94 14.97 -10.87
C ALA A 168 -10.90 13.77 -10.99
N TYR A 169 -11.87 13.84 -11.91
CA TYR A 169 -12.78 12.75 -12.22
C TYR A 169 -12.03 11.52 -12.70
N GLY A 170 -11.06 11.67 -13.62
CA GLY A 170 -10.26 10.56 -14.12
C GLY A 170 -9.57 9.77 -13.00
N PHE A 171 -9.08 10.44 -11.96
CA PHE A 171 -8.52 9.76 -10.79
C PHE A 171 -9.56 8.99 -9.98
N VAL A 172 -10.73 9.58 -9.75
CA VAL A 172 -11.78 8.93 -8.96
C VAL A 172 -12.38 7.75 -9.72
N ALA A 173 -12.69 7.92 -11.00
CA ALA A 173 -13.24 6.88 -11.85
C ALA A 173 -12.32 5.67 -11.93
N GLN A 174 -11.00 5.87 -12.06
CA GLN A 174 -10.03 4.77 -12.12
C GLN A 174 -9.95 3.93 -10.83
N CYS A 175 -10.27 4.53 -9.68
CA CYS A 175 -10.05 3.92 -8.38
C CYS A 175 -11.34 3.41 -7.72
N TYR A 176 -12.46 4.09 -7.97
CA TYR A 176 -13.76 3.77 -7.37
C TYR A 176 -14.84 3.43 -8.39
N CYS A 177 -14.56 3.50 -9.70
CA CYS A 177 -15.58 3.38 -10.74
C CYS A 177 -16.79 4.29 -10.48
N SER A 178 -16.51 5.48 -9.94
CA SER A 178 -17.50 6.42 -9.42
C SER A 178 -17.23 7.83 -9.95
N ASP A 179 -18.25 8.69 -9.86
CA ASP A 179 -18.11 10.11 -10.10
C ASP A 179 -17.49 10.84 -8.88
N LEU A 180 -17.40 12.17 -8.97
CA LEU A 180 -16.85 13.03 -7.92
C LEU A 180 -17.73 13.13 -6.65
N LYS A 181 -18.82 12.37 -6.54
CA LYS A 181 -19.68 12.35 -5.34
C LYS A 181 -19.11 11.53 -4.19
N VAL A 182 -18.00 10.81 -4.39
CA VAL A 182 -17.25 10.17 -3.29
C VAL A 182 -16.90 11.18 -2.20
N HIS A 183 -16.73 10.71 -0.97
CA HIS A 183 -16.28 11.58 0.14
C HIS A 183 -14.98 12.30 -0.22
N ALA A 184 -14.89 13.60 0.09
CA ALA A 184 -13.73 14.42 -0.23
C ALA A 184 -12.44 13.88 0.40
N PHE A 185 -12.56 13.27 1.58
CA PHE A 185 -11.46 12.60 2.25
C PHE A 185 -10.88 11.50 1.36
N ALA A 186 -11.71 10.57 0.88
CA ALA A 186 -11.30 9.48 0.00
C ALA A 186 -10.73 10.00 -1.33
N GLY A 187 -11.41 10.93 -1.99
CA GLY A 187 -10.97 11.51 -3.27
C GLY A 187 -9.57 12.15 -3.18
N LYS A 188 -9.27 12.81 -2.05
CA LYS A 188 -7.99 13.50 -1.88
C LYS A 188 -6.81 12.55 -1.63
N PHE A 189 -7.01 11.41 -0.95
CA PHE A 189 -5.93 10.41 -0.76
C PHE A 189 -5.54 9.68 -2.04
N LEU A 190 -6.49 9.43 -2.95
CA LEU A 190 -6.23 8.77 -4.23
C LEU A 190 -5.22 9.53 -5.08
N THR A 191 -5.41 10.84 -5.14
CA THR A 191 -4.69 11.71 -6.08
C THR A 191 -3.25 12.03 -5.68
N SER A 192 -2.83 11.58 -4.49
CA SER A 192 -1.46 11.76 -4.01
C SER A 192 -0.44 10.86 -4.71
N THR A 193 -0.88 9.71 -5.23
CA THR A 193 0.01 8.60 -5.60
C THR A 193 0.47 8.60 -7.06
N LYS A 194 -0.16 9.40 -7.94
CA LYS A 194 0.01 9.25 -9.41
C LYS A 194 0.80 10.34 -10.14
N PHE A 195 1.33 11.37 -9.48
CA PHE A 195 2.05 12.48 -10.15
C PHE A 195 3.58 12.47 -9.97
N THR A 196 4.13 11.27 -9.81
CA THR A 196 5.34 11.00 -9.02
C THR A 196 6.67 11.13 -9.77
N LYS A 197 6.72 11.61 -11.02
CA LYS A 197 8.01 11.87 -11.70
C LYS A 197 8.00 12.99 -12.73
N CYS A 198 7.40 14.14 -12.38
CA CYS A 198 7.34 15.27 -13.30
C CYS A 198 8.63 16.12 -13.42
N ASN A 199 9.71 15.80 -12.68
CA ASN A 199 10.99 16.53 -12.76
C ASN A 199 12.07 15.86 -13.62
N THR A 200 11.87 14.64 -14.10
CA THR A 200 12.75 13.99 -15.07
C THR A 200 11.91 13.31 -16.16
N GLY A 201 11.59 14.07 -17.21
CA GLY A 201 11.40 13.48 -18.52
C GLY A 201 10.07 12.78 -18.85
N SER A 202 9.08 12.64 -17.97
CA SER A 202 7.79 12.04 -18.36
C SER A 202 6.58 12.53 -17.54
N MET A 203 5.51 12.93 -18.25
CA MET A 203 4.16 13.03 -17.70
C MET A 203 3.52 11.66 -17.90
N GLN A 204 3.12 10.99 -16.82
CA GLN A 204 2.78 9.57 -16.82
C GLN A 204 1.28 9.38 -16.52
N GLY A 205 0.58 8.58 -17.32
CA GLY A 205 -0.67 7.93 -16.90
C GLY A 205 -1.59 7.37 -17.99
N ILE A 206 -1.70 6.05 -18.10
CA ILE A 206 -2.65 5.28 -18.93
C ILE A 206 -2.02 4.69 -20.19
N GLU A 207 -1.82 3.38 -20.12
CA GLU A 207 -1.62 2.52 -21.28
C GLU A 207 -2.88 1.68 -21.49
N GLU A 208 -3.21 1.37 -22.73
CA GLU A 208 -4.06 0.24 -23.11
C GLU A 208 -3.13 -0.97 -23.28
N GLY A 209 -3.32 -2.02 -22.48
CA GLY A 209 -2.57 -3.27 -22.65
C GLY A 209 -2.15 -3.91 -21.34
N THR A 210 -2.54 -5.17 -21.15
CA THR A 210 -2.26 -6.06 -20.01
C THR A 210 -3.12 -5.81 -18.76
N TYR A 211 -4.31 -6.42 -18.77
CA TYR A 211 -5.35 -6.38 -17.72
C TYR A 211 -4.87 -6.71 -16.28
N GLY A 212 -3.70 -7.32 -16.08
CA GLY A 212 -3.19 -7.71 -14.76
C GLY A 212 -2.53 -6.59 -13.95
N THR A 213 -1.82 -5.65 -14.59
CA THR A 213 -0.98 -4.66 -13.89
C THR A 213 -1.74 -3.38 -13.55
N GLN A 214 -2.81 -3.08 -14.29
CA GLN A 214 -3.52 -1.80 -14.21
C GLN A 214 -4.49 -1.71 -13.03
N VAL A 215 -5.13 -2.82 -12.65
CA VAL A 215 -6.05 -2.89 -11.50
C VAL A 215 -5.28 -2.76 -10.18
N VAL A 216 -4.06 -3.29 -10.15
CA VAL A 216 -3.18 -3.29 -8.97
C VAL A 216 -2.65 -1.91 -8.62
N GLN A 217 -2.38 -1.05 -9.61
CA GLN A 217 -1.85 0.31 -9.39
C GLN A 217 -2.92 1.35 -9.02
N SER A 218 -4.22 1.01 -9.07
CA SER A 218 -5.30 1.95 -8.68
C SER A 218 -5.54 1.97 -7.16
N MET A 219 -5.05 0.99 -6.40
CA MET A 219 -5.41 0.80 -4.99
C MET A 219 -4.46 1.44 -3.98
N THR A 220 -3.35 2.03 -4.41
CA THR A 220 -2.40 2.65 -3.48
C THR A 220 -2.87 4.05 -3.12
N ALA A 221 -3.95 4.17 -2.35
CA ALA A 221 -4.46 5.43 -1.85
C ALA A 221 -3.67 5.82 -0.58
N SER A 222 -2.77 6.80 -0.66
CA SER A 222 -2.12 7.56 0.45
C SER A 222 -0.60 7.69 0.39
N SER A 223 -0.01 7.60 -0.80
CA SER A 223 1.42 7.89 -0.91
C SER A 223 1.65 9.34 -1.24
N GLY A 224 2.38 10.07 -0.39
CA GLY A 224 2.80 11.44 -0.68
C GLY A 224 3.49 11.55 -2.04
N LEU A 225 3.67 12.78 -2.53
CA LEU A 225 4.48 13.04 -3.71
C LEU A 225 5.83 12.31 -3.61
N CYS A 226 6.30 11.76 -4.73
CA CYS A 226 7.59 11.06 -4.89
C CYS A 226 7.71 9.65 -4.27
N ALA A 227 6.62 8.98 -3.90
CA ALA A 227 6.73 7.63 -3.35
C ALA A 227 6.99 6.55 -4.41
N ALA A 228 8.08 5.79 -4.25
CA ALA A 228 8.34 4.61 -5.07
C ALA A 228 7.34 3.48 -4.75
N LEU A 229 7.07 2.64 -5.74
CA LEU A 229 6.16 1.49 -5.63
C LEU A 229 6.95 0.22 -5.34
N TYR A 230 6.48 -0.58 -4.38
CA TYR A 230 7.11 -1.82 -3.94
C TYR A 230 6.11 -2.97 -3.86
N SER A 231 6.61 -4.19 -4.04
CA SER A 231 5.94 -5.43 -3.66
C SER A 231 6.94 -6.37 -3.01
N ILE A 232 6.45 -7.43 -2.36
CA ILE A 232 7.32 -8.47 -1.78
C ILE A 232 7.58 -9.55 -2.81
N VAL A 233 8.85 -9.95 -2.97
CA VAL A 233 9.23 -11.08 -3.82
C VAL A 233 8.65 -12.37 -3.23
N GLY A 234 7.91 -13.13 -4.04
CA GLY A 234 7.19 -14.33 -3.59
C GLY A 234 5.77 -14.07 -3.07
N GLY A 235 5.34 -12.80 -3.03
CA GLY A 235 3.96 -12.39 -2.76
C GLY A 235 3.76 -11.69 -1.43
N ASN A 236 2.85 -10.73 -1.39
CA ASN A 236 2.58 -9.88 -0.23
C ASN A 236 1.92 -10.64 0.93
N GLU A 237 1.28 -11.78 0.64
CA GLU A 237 0.65 -12.65 1.65
C GLU A 237 1.65 -13.18 2.69
N GLN A 238 2.94 -13.20 2.36
CA GLN A 238 4.02 -13.57 3.29
C GLN A 238 4.01 -12.72 4.56
N ILE A 239 3.58 -11.45 4.51
CA ILE A 239 3.47 -10.61 5.72
C ILE A 239 2.45 -11.21 6.69
N ALA A 240 1.28 -11.58 6.20
CA ALA A 240 0.22 -12.13 7.02
C ALA A 240 0.60 -13.52 7.56
N GLN A 241 1.22 -14.35 6.71
CA GLN A 241 1.72 -15.67 7.09
C GLN A 241 2.77 -15.58 8.22
N ASN A 242 3.75 -14.68 8.09
CA ASN A 242 4.79 -14.48 9.11
C ASN A 242 4.23 -13.88 10.40
N LEU A 243 3.27 -12.95 10.32
CA LEU A 243 2.57 -12.43 11.50
C LEU A 243 1.84 -13.53 12.26
N ALA A 244 1.11 -14.40 11.55
CA ALA A 244 0.41 -15.52 12.16
C ALA A 244 1.38 -16.52 12.80
N ALA A 245 2.48 -16.85 12.11
CA ALA A 245 3.53 -17.72 12.66
C ALA A 245 4.14 -17.11 13.94
N LYS A 246 4.46 -15.81 13.93
CA LYS A 246 5.01 -15.13 15.12
C LYS A 246 4.02 -15.10 16.28
N ALA A 247 2.74 -14.85 16.01
CA ALA A 247 1.67 -14.87 17.02
C ALA A 247 1.51 -16.25 17.68
N LEU A 248 1.59 -17.32 16.89
CA LEU A 248 1.55 -18.70 17.39
C LEU A 248 2.74 -19.02 18.30
N CYS A 249 3.93 -18.54 17.97
CA CYS A 249 5.14 -18.73 18.79
C CYS A 249 5.12 -17.92 20.09
N SER A 250 4.45 -16.77 20.13
CA SER A 250 4.38 -15.87 21.30
C SER A 250 3.24 -16.18 22.27
N ASN A 251 2.42 -17.21 22.01
CA ASN A 251 1.26 -17.52 22.85
C ASN A 251 1.71 -18.18 24.17
N PRO A 252 1.36 -17.64 25.36
CA PRO A 252 1.71 -18.24 26.63
C PRO A 252 1.12 -19.65 26.77
N GLN A 253 1.83 -20.56 27.46
CA GLN A 253 1.29 -21.87 27.79
C GLN A 253 0.03 -21.71 28.67
N GLY A 254 -1.10 -22.27 28.23
CA GLY A 254 -2.37 -22.26 28.98
C GLY A 254 -3.55 -21.53 28.31
N PHE A 255 -3.34 -20.77 27.23
CA PHE A 255 -4.43 -20.17 26.47
C PHE A 255 -4.92 -21.10 25.35
N PRO A 256 -6.24 -21.27 25.16
CA PRO A 256 -6.78 -22.11 24.09
C PRO A 256 -6.31 -21.62 22.73
N ARG A 257 -6.01 -22.56 21.82
CA ARG A 257 -5.56 -22.30 20.44
C ARG A 257 -6.74 -22.42 19.48
N PRO A 258 -7.50 -21.35 19.16
CA PRO A 258 -8.52 -21.44 18.13
C PRO A 258 -7.95 -21.32 16.70
N ILE A 259 -6.63 -21.09 16.54
CA ILE A 259 -6.02 -20.94 15.21
C ILE A 259 -5.41 -22.28 14.77
N ALA A 260 -6.21 -23.11 14.13
CA ALA A 260 -5.72 -24.28 13.41
C ALA A 260 -5.13 -23.82 12.06
N MET A 261 -3.81 -23.86 11.93
CA MET A 261 -3.14 -23.74 10.64
C MET A 261 -3.27 -25.08 9.91
N VAL A 262 -4.12 -25.14 8.89
CA VAL A 262 -4.12 -26.27 7.96
C VAL A 262 -2.80 -26.23 7.18
N ASN A 263 -2.12 -27.36 7.13
CA ASN A 263 -0.78 -27.55 6.59
C ASN A 263 -0.75 -27.22 5.08
N LEU A 264 -0.39 -25.99 4.73
CA LEU A 264 -0.26 -25.55 3.33
C LEU A 264 1.11 -25.91 2.78
N GLY A 265 1.31 -27.19 2.44
CA GLY A 265 2.17 -27.72 1.35
C GLY A 265 3.56 -27.13 1.06
N GLY A 266 4.12 -26.29 1.91
CA GLY A 266 5.42 -25.65 1.75
C GLY A 266 6.21 -25.90 3.02
N ARG A 267 7.30 -26.66 2.91
CA ARG A 267 8.26 -26.88 4.00
C ARG A 267 8.68 -25.53 4.59
N ILE A 268 8.10 -25.17 5.73
CA ILE A 268 8.71 -24.21 6.65
C ILE A 268 9.81 -25.01 7.36
N GLN A 269 11.05 -24.89 6.90
CA GLN A 269 12.19 -25.31 7.70
C GLN A 269 12.30 -24.33 8.87
N VAL A 270 11.81 -24.75 10.02
CA VAL A 270 12.13 -24.10 11.28
C VAL A 270 13.61 -24.40 11.54
N PRO A 271 14.48 -23.41 11.78
CA PRO A 271 15.85 -23.68 12.17
C PRO A 271 15.81 -24.39 13.53
N HIS A 272 16.18 -25.67 13.52
CA HIS A 272 16.44 -26.41 14.75
C HIS A 272 17.56 -25.67 15.50
N LYS A 273 17.24 -25.15 16.69
CA LYS A 273 18.27 -24.88 17.69
C LYS A 273 18.92 -26.21 18.03
N SER A 274 20.08 -26.48 17.46
CA SER A 274 20.98 -27.50 17.98
C SER A 274 21.44 -27.02 19.36
N SER A 275 20.96 -27.69 20.40
CA SER A 275 21.52 -27.56 21.73
C SER A 275 22.91 -28.17 21.73
N SER A 276 23.94 -27.38 21.47
CA SER A 276 25.30 -27.77 21.85
C SER A 276 25.43 -27.60 23.36
N LYS A 277 25.40 -28.72 24.09
CA LYS A 277 25.87 -28.82 25.47
C LYS A 277 27.27 -28.18 25.54
N ALA A 278 27.41 -27.17 26.40
CA ALA A 278 28.71 -26.65 26.79
C ALA A 278 29.46 -27.77 27.52
N ALA A 279 30.56 -28.23 26.92
CA ALA A 279 31.55 -29.05 27.60
C ALA A 279 32.47 -28.11 28.38
N SER A 280 32.46 -28.24 29.70
CA SER A 280 33.39 -27.59 30.62
C SER A 280 34.84 -27.99 30.29
N PRO A 281 35.79 -27.05 30.26
CA PRO A 281 37.19 -27.42 30.09
C PRO A 281 37.74 -28.07 31.38
N PRO A 282 38.59 -29.10 31.28
CA PRO A 282 39.21 -29.70 32.46
C PRO A 282 40.28 -28.79 33.04
N PHE A 283 40.12 -28.54 34.34
CA PHE A 283 41.07 -27.93 35.25
C PHE A 283 42.37 -28.77 35.26
N LYS A 284 43.51 -28.20 34.83
CA LYS A 284 44.84 -28.79 35.04
C LYS A 284 45.53 -28.08 36.20
N SER A 285 45.74 -28.81 37.28
CA SER A 285 46.55 -28.42 38.42
C SER A 285 48.03 -28.75 38.18
N GLY A 286 48.90 -27.73 38.32
CA GLY A 286 50.09 -27.79 39.17
C GLY A 286 51.41 -28.39 38.65
N ALA A 287 52.48 -27.66 39.03
CA ALA A 287 53.91 -27.99 39.09
C ALA A 287 54.73 -27.86 37.76
N GLN A 288 55.54 -26.81 37.56
CA GLN A 288 56.81 -26.43 38.22
C GLN A 288 58.02 -27.14 37.58
N ASN A 289 58.88 -26.40 36.85
CA ASN A 289 60.24 -26.00 37.27
C ASN A 289 61.15 -25.63 36.06
N ASP A 290 61.79 -24.45 36.18
CA ASP A 290 63.23 -24.19 36.05
C ASP A 290 64.07 -24.52 34.79
N ARG A 291 64.75 -23.45 34.34
CA ARG A 291 66.19 -23.27 33.99
C ARG A 291 66.62 -23.11 32.52
N ASN A 292 67.42 -22.04 32.35
CA ASN A 292 68.56 -21.85 31.43
C ASN A 292 68.20 -21.84 29.92
N LYS A 293 68.47 -20.80 29.12
CA LYS A 293 69.63 -19.90 29.03
C LYS A 293 69.24 -18.69 28.17
#